data_AF-A0A9Q3JQ92-F1
#
_entry.id   AF-A0A9Q3JQ92-F1
#
_cell.length_a   1.000
_cell.length_b   1.000
_cell.length_c   1.000
_cell.angle_alpha   90.00
_cell.angle_beta   90.00
_cell.angle_gamma   90.00
#
_symmetry.space_group_name_H-M   'P 1'
#
loop_
_entity.id
_entity.type
_entity.pdbx_description
1 polymer ?
#
loop_
_entity_poly.entity_id
_entity_poly.type
_entity_poly.pdbx_seq_one_letter_code
_entity_poly.pdbx_strand_id
1 'polypeptide(L)'
;MKEKLLDLLFKYKNAFATDKEPLGAIIGHEVDIILDVDKPYPPLLRTPAYPASPRTREALEVKIKELMDLGVLRKVGHIKSRIVGDFTALRTYTIPDRYPIPRINVTLTQLSQGKFITAMDSLKGFH
;
A
#
# COMPACT_ATOMS: atom_id res chain seq x y z
N MET A 1 -0.61 30.95 -20.61
CA MET A 1 0.07 30.20 -19.53
C MET A 1 -0.77 29.01 -19.04
N LYS A 2 -2.07 29.20 -18.78
CA LYS A 2 -3.01 28.10 -18.42
C LYS A 2 -3.14 27.02 -19.50
N GLU A 3 -3.24 27.38 -20.78
CA GLU A 3 -3.37 26.40 -21.88
C GLU A 3 -2.19 25.45 -21.95
N LYS A 4 -0.96 25.97 -21.91
CA LYS A 4 0.27 25.14 -21.88
C LYS A 4 0.34 24.21 -20.67
N LEU A 5 -0.20 24.61 -19.53
CA LEU A 5 -0.27 23.75 -18.34
C LEU A 5 -1.30 22.64 -18.53
N LEU A 6 -2.48 22.95 -19.08
CA LEU A 6 -3.49 21.95 -19.38
C LEU A 6 -2.98 20.94 -20.40
N ASP A 7 -2.32 21.39 -21.46
CA ASP A 7 -1.70 20.51 -22.45
C ASP A 7 -0.68 19.55 -21.81
N LEU A 8 0.09 20.05 -20.84
CA LEU A 8 1.06 19.25 -20.10
C LEU A 8 0.36 18.20 -19.20
N LEU A 9 -0.70 18.59 -18.49
CA LEU A 9 -1.47 17.69 -17.64
C LEU A 9 -2.18 16.62 -18.48
N PHE A 10 -2.75 16.98 -19.62
CA PHE A 10 -3.35 16.03 -20.55
C PHE A 10 -2.32 15.08 -21.16
N LYS A 11 -1.13 15.60 -21.51
CA LYS A 11 -0.02 14.77 -22.00
C LYS A 11 0.41 13.72 -20.98
N TYR A 12 0.46 14.06 -19.70
CA TYR A 12 0.86 13.16 -18.61
C TYR A 12 -0.32 12.68 -17.77
N LYS A 13 -1.53 12.57 -18.36
CA LYS A 13 -2.75 12.22 -17.61
C LYS A 13 -2.65 10.93 -16.79
N ASN A 14 -1.88 9.95 -17.27
CA ASN A 14 -1.68 8.66 -16.61
C ASN A 14 -0.78 8.75 -15.35
N ALA A 15 -0.07 9.87 -15.14
CA ALA A 15 0.73 10.10 -13.94
C ALA A 15 -0.13 10.59 -12.76
N PHE A 16 -1.39 10.95 -13.00
CA PHE A 16 -2.31 11.47 -11.98
C PHE A 16 -3.39 10.44 -11.70
N ALA A 17 -3.64 10.18 -10.42
CA ALA A 17 -4.76 9.36 -9.99
C ALA A 17 -6.09 10.10 -10.26
N THR A 18 -7.09 9.38 -10.75
CA THR A 18 -8.45 9.92 -10.97
C THR A 18 -9.46 9.12 -10.17
N ASP A 19 -10.70 9.61 -10.03
CA ASP A 19 -11.76 8.87 -9.31
C ASP A 19 -12.05 7.50 -9.93
N LYS A 20 -11.83 7.36 -11.25
CA LYS A 20 -12.04 6.11 -12.01
C LYS A 20 -10.84 5.17 -11.92
N GLU A 21 -9.63 5.74 -11.88
CA GLU A 21 -8.36 5.02 -11.81
C GLU A 21 -7.56 5.56 -10.61
N PRO A 22 -7.97 5.23 -9.38
CA PRO A 22 -7.37 5.80 -8.17
C PRO A 22 -6.07 5.09 -7.76
N LEU A 23 -5.70 4.03 -8.47
CA LEU A 23 -4.56 3.16 -8.17
C LEU A 23 -3.74 2.92 -9.43
N GLY A 24 -2.44 3.08 -9.30
CA GLY A 24 -1.48 2.54 -10.26
C GLY A 24 -1.06 1.14 -9.84
N ALA A 25 -0.55 0.34 -10.78
CA ALA A 25 0.09 -0.94 -10.48
C ALA A 25 1.50 -0.92 -11.06
N ILE A 26 2.50 -1.22 -10.23
CA ILE A 26 3.88 -1.37 -10.70
C ILE A 26 3.99 -2.72 -11.41
N ILE A 27 4.45 -2.70 -12.66
CA ILE A 27 4.63 -3.91 -13.46
C ILE A 27 6.05 -4.45 -13.23
N GLY A 28 6.17 -5.73 -12.91
CA GLY A 28 7.46 -6.44 -12.83
C GLY A 28 8.21 -6.34 -11.51
N HIS A 29 7.59 -5.76 -10.47
CA HIS A 29 8.16 -5.70 -9.12
C HIS A 29 7.23 -6.41 -8.13
N GLU A 30 7.25 -7.74 -8.13
CA GLU A 30 6.61 -8.54 -7.09
C GLU A 30 7.50 -8.56 -5.84
N VAL A 31 6.88 -8.53 -4.66
CA VAL A 31 7.59 -8.52 -3.37
C VAL A 31 7.43 -9.87 -2.71
N ASP A 32 8.55 -10.56 -2.52
CA ASP A 32 8.59 -11.81 -1.77
C ASP A 32 8.77 -11.54 -0.27
N ILE A 33 7.83 -12.05 0.53
CA ILE A 33 7.95 -12.03 1.99
C ILE A 33 8.56 -13.36 2.43
N ILE A 34 9.85 -13.31 2.80
CA ILE A 34 10.59 -14.49 3.25
C ILE A 34 10.39 -14.68 4.75
N LEU A 35 9.97 -15.88 5.13
CA LEU A 35 9.80 -16.30 6.52
C LEU A 35 11.05 -17.02 7.03
N ASP A 36 11.31 -16.89 8.33
CA ASP A 36 12.37 -17.62 9.04
C ASP A 36 11.94 -19.02 9.53
N VAL A 37 10.66 -19.36 9.36
CA VAL A 37 10.05 -20.63 9.80
C VAL A 37 9.47 -21.41 8.63
N ASP A 38 9.66 -22.73 8.69
CA ASP A 38 9.08 -23.69 7.75
C ASP A 38 7.78 -24.31 8.27
N LYS A 39 7.09 -25.05 7.39
CA LYS A 39 5.88 -25.80 7.76
C LYS A 39 6.25 -26.95 8.73
N PRO A 40 5.43 -27.22 9.77
CA PRO A 40 4.14 -26.58 10.08
C PRO A 40 4.31 -25.22 10.77
N TYR A 41 3.58 -24.21 10.26
CA TYR A 41 3.64 -22.85 10.79
C TYR A 41 3.14 -22.74 12.23
N PRO A 42 3.76 -21.86 13.06
CA PRO A 42 3.32 -21.62 14.43
C PRO A 42 1.83 -21.25 14.54
N PRO A 43 1.11 -21.72 15.58
CA PRO A 43 -0.30 -21.38 15.80
C PRO A 43 -0.57 -19.87 15.89
N LEU A 44 0.42 -19.09 16.33
CA LEU A 44 0.35 -17.62 16.39
C LEU A 44 0.15 -16.96 15.02
N LEU A 45 0.57 -17.62 13.92
CA LEU A 45 0.28 -17.15 12.56
C LEU A 45 -1.17 -17.46 12.12
N ARG A 46 -1.92 -18.22 12.93
CA ARG A 46 -3.32 -18.63 12.68
C ARG A 46 -4.23 -18.13 13.79
N THR A 47 -4.16 -16.84 14.11
CA THR A 47 -5.05 -16.22 15.09
C THR A 47 -6.45 -15.98 14.50
N PRO A 48 -7.52 -16.35 15.24
CA PRO A 48 -8.87 -16.06 14.78
C PRO A 48 -9.13 -14.56 14.70
N ALA A 49 -10.15 -14.19 13.92
CA ALA A 49 -10.61 -12.81 13.87
C ALA A 49 -11.23 -12.40 15.21
N TYR A 50 -10.86 -11.22 15.70
CA TYR A 50 -11.52 -10.63 16.87
C TYR A 50 -13.00 -10.37 16.59
N PRO A 51 -13.90 -10.56 17.57
CA PRO A 51 -15.28 -10.16 17.44
C PRO A 51 -15.39 -8.66 17.13
N ALA A 52 -16.24 -8.30 16.17
CA ALA A 52 -16.52 -6.92 15.80
C ALA A 52 -17.98 -6.60 16.08
N SER A 53 -18.26 -5.34 16.47
CA SER A 53 -19.63 -4.87 16.65
C SER A 53 -20.42 -4.92 15.32
N PRO A 54 -21.77 -5.02 15.36
CA PRO A 54 -22.58 -5.03 14.14
C PRO A 54 -22.31 -3.83 13.22
N ARG A 55 -22.28 -2.63 13.79
CA ARG A 55 -21.98 -1.39 13.06
C ARG A 55 -20.59 -1.41 12.42
N THR A 56 -19.59 -1.95 13.13
CA THR A 56 -18.23 -2.10 12.59
C THR A 56 -18.20 -3.12 11.45
N ARG A 57 -18.97 -4.21 11.54
CA ARG A 57 -19.04 -5.22 10.48
C ARG A 57 -19.61 -4.66 9.18
N GLU A 58 -20.68 -3.88 9.24
CA GLU A 58 -21.27 -3.24 8.05
C GLU A 58 -20.26 -2.33 7.36
N ALA A 59 -19.56 -1.48 8.13
CA ALA A 59 -18.51 -0.61 7.58
C ALA A 59 -17.33 -1.41 7.01
N LEU A 60 -16.95 -2.53 7.65
CA LEU A 60 -15.92 -3.42 7.15
C LEU A 60 -16.32 -4.03 5.80
N GLU A 61 -17.54 -4.55 5.69
CA GLU A 61 -18.03 -5.20 4.47
C GLU A 61 -18.08 -4.25 3.27
N VAL A 62 -18.54 -3.01 3.47
CA VAL A 62 -18.54 -1.98 2.43
C VAL A 62 -17.11 -1.74 1.92
N LYS A 63 -16.16 -1.56 2.84
CA LYS A 63 -14.78 -1.25 2.45
C LYS A 63 -14.06 -2.45 1.81
N ILE A 64 -14.31 -3.66 2.30
CA ILE A 64 -13.78 -4.89 1.72
C ILE A 64 -14.27 -5.02 0.29
N LYS A 65 -15.56 -4.76 0.03
CA LYS A 65 -16.13 -4.80 -1.32
C LYS A 65 -15.45 -3.78 -2.24
N GLU A 66 -15.29 -2.53 -1.79
CA GLU A 66 -14.56 -1.51 -2.55
C GLU A 66 -13.14 -1.97 -2.93
N LEU A 67 -12.40 -2.57 -1.99
CA LEU A 67 -11.03 -3.05 -2.23
C LEU A 67 -10.98 -4.30 -3.12
N MET A 68 -12.02 -5.15 -3.09
CA MET A 68 -12.16 -6.27 -4.02
C MET A 68 -12.45 -5.77 -5.44
N ASP A 69 -13.33 -4.78 -5.59
CA ASP A 69 -13.68 -4.18 -6.88
C ASP A 69 -12.46 -3.45 -7.49
N LEU A 70 -11.61 -2.85 -6.65
CA LEU A 70 -10.33 -2.25 -7.06
C LEU A 70 -9.22 -3.28 -7.34
N GLY A 71 -9.46 -4.58 -7.15
CA GLY A 71 -8.49 -5.64 -7.40
C GLY A 71 -7.35 -5.77 -6.38
N VAL A 72 -7.36 -4.95 -5.31
CA VAL A 72 -6.35 -4.97 -4.23
C VAL A 72 -6.50 -6.19 -3.34
N LEU A 73 -7.75 -6.61 -3.09
CA LEU A 73 -8.06 -7.80 -2.28
C LEU A 73 -8.60 -8.93 -3.13
N ARG A 74 -8.16 -10.16 -2.83
CA ARG A 74 -8.69 -11.39 -3.39
C ARG A 74 -9.14 -12.33 -2.29
N LYS A 75 -10.28 -12.98 -2.46
CA LYS A 75 -10.77 -13.98 -1.51
C LYS A 75 -9.92 -15.25 -1.62
N VAL A 76 -9.13 -15.55 -0.60
CA VAL A 76 -8.35 -16.79 -0.48
C VAL A 76 -8.82 -17.55 0.77
N GLY A 77 -9.44 -18.72 0.57
CA GLY A 77 -9.95 -19.56 1.66
C GLY A 77 -11.14 -18.97 2.45
N HIS A 78 -11.35 -19.49 3.66
CA HIS A 78 -12.45 -19.12 4.58
C HIS A 78 -12.01 -18.03 5.58
N ILE A 79 -11.27 -17.02 5.14
CA ILE A 79 -10.77 -15.98 6.04
C ILE A 79 -11.83 -14.88 6.16
N LYS A 80 -12.26 -14.59 7.40
CA LYS A 80 -13.06 -13.40 7.71
C LYS A 80 -12.13 -12.19 7.60
N SER A 81 -12.36 -11.38 6.57
CA SER A 81 -11.53 -10.24 6.22
C SER A 81 -11.56 -9.15 7.31
N ARG A 82 -10.39 -8.55 7.56
CA ARG A 82 -10.19 -7.36 8.39
C ARG A 82 -9.60 -6.27 7.50
N ILE A 83 -9.98 -5.01 7.69
CA ILE A 83 -9.33 -3.87 6.99
C ILE A 83 -7.90 -3.66 7.52
N VAL A 84 -7.67 -3.90 8.81
CA VAL A 84 -6.35 -3.82 9.45
C VAL A 84 -5.98 -5.19 9.98
N GLY A 85 -4.98 -5.82 9.36
CA GLY A 85 -4.40 -7.07 9.86
C GLY A 85 -3.48 -6.80 11.04
N ASP A 86 -3.58 -7.60 12.10
CA ASP A 86 -2.55 -7.63 13.14
C ASP A 86 -1.39 -8.49 12.64
N PHE A 87 -0.33 -7.82 12.17
CA PHE A 87 0.87 -8.45 11.65
C PHE A 87 1.97 -8.59 12.72
N THR A 88 1.66 -8.41 14.00
CA THR A 88 2.66 -8.50 15.08
C THR A 88 3.30 -9.88 15.14
N ALA A 89 2.48 -10.93 15.07
CA ALA A 89 2.98 -12.30 15.02
C ALA A 89 3.81 -12.55 13.74
N LEU A 90 3.35 -12.06 12.59
CA LEU A 90 4.06 -12.21 11.32
C LEU A 90 5.44 -11.55 11.36
N ARG A 91 5.54 -10.34 11.91
CA ARG A 91 6.80 -9.58 12.02
C ARG A 91 7.90 -10.36 12.73
N THR A 92 7.55 -11.14 13.75
CA THR A 92 8.52 -11.96 14.50
C THR A 92 9.17 -13.03 13.63
N TYR A 93 8.47 -13.49 12.60
CA TYR A 93 8.88 -14.57 11.72
C TYR A 93 9.29 -14.11 10.31
N THR A 94 9.35 -12.80 10.05
CA THR A 94 9.78 -12.25 8.76
C THR A 94 11.24 -11.85 8.82
N ILE A 95 12.01 -12.22 7.80
CA ILE A 95 13.39 -11.75 7.66
C ILE A 95 13.36 -10.25 7.28
N PRO A 96 14.04 -9.37 8.02
CA PRO A 96 13.99 -7.94 7.75
C PRO A 96 14.76 -7.60 6.46
N ASP A 97 14.07 -7.02 5.49
CA ASP A 97 14.70 -6.42 4.31
C ASP A 97 15.30 -5.04 4.67
N ARG A 98 16.61 -4.90 4.46
CA ARG A 98 17.33 -3.64 4.72
C ARG A 98 17.35 -2.81 3.45
N TYR A 99 16.20 -2.27 3.08
CA TYR A 99 16.13 -1.30 1.98
C TYR A 99 16.79 0.03 2.39
N PRO A 100 17.70 0.61 1.58
CA PRO A 100 18.42 1.81 1.94
C PRO A 100 17.51 3.04 1.85
N ILE A 101 16.83 3.38 2.95
CA ILE A 101 16.08 4.64 3.06
C ILE A 101 17.08 5.75 3.43
N PRO A 102 17.26 6.79 2.59
CA PRO A 102 18.18 7.87 2.87
C PRO A 102 17.72 8.67 4.11
N ARG A 103 18.68 9.13 4.91
CA ARG A 103 18.38 9.99 6.07
C ARG A 103 17.89 11.35 5.57
N ILE A 104 16.88 11.90 6.24
CA ILE A 104 16.23 13.17 5.86
C ILE A 104 17.24 14.32 5.69
N ASN A 105 18.28 14.39 6.53
CA ASN A 105 19.30 15.43 6.46
C ASN A 105 20.09 15.38 5.14
N VAL A 106 20.40 14.18 4.64
CA VAL A 106 21.12 14.01 3.36
C VAL A 106 20.26 14.54 2.22
N THR A 107 18.98 14.18 2.22
CA THR A 107 18.00 14.63 1.23
C THR A 107 17.80 16.15 1.28
N LEU A 108 17.73 16.75 2.47
CA LEU A 108 17.55 18.19 2.65
C LEU A 108 18.77 19.00 2.17
N THR A 109 19.99 18.54 2.44
CA THR A 109 21.21 19.19 1.94
C THR A 109 21.25 19.21 0.42
N GLN A 110 20.87 18.10 -0.23
CA GLN A 110 20.78 18.03 -1.69
C GLN A 110 19.71 18.98 -2.25
N LEU A 111 18.53 19.04 -1.61
CA LEU A 111 17.45 19.94 -2.00
C LEU A 111 17.84 21.42 -1.88
N SER A 112 18.65 21.80 -0.88
CA SER A 112 19.06 23.19 -0.65
C SER A 112 19.91 23.79 -1.79
N GLN A 113 20.52 22.96 -2.63
CA GLN A 113 21.31 23.39 -3.78
C GLN A 113 20.46 23.67 -5.04
N GLY A 114 19.19 23.28 -5.03
CA GLY A 114 18.27 23.49 -6.14
C GLY A 114 17.72 24.91 -6.19
N LYS A 115 17.70 25.52 -7.39
CA LYS A 115 17.07 26.84 -7.60
C LYS A 115 15.54 26.79 -7.69
N PHE A 116 15.00 25.64 -8.10
CA PHE A 116 13.56 25.39 -8.21
C PHE A 116 13.27 24.00 -7.64
N ILE A 117 12.23 23.90 -6.81
CA ILE A 117 11.82 22.65 -6.17
C ILE A 117 10.38 22.36 -6.60
N THR A 118 10.14 21.13 -7.06
CA THR A 118 8.79 20.61 -7.33
C THR A 118 8.55 19.40 -6.44
N ALA A 119 7.43 19.40 -5.74
CA ALA A 119 7.00 18.29 -4.90
C ALA A 119 5.79 17.60 -5.54
N MET A 120 5.79 16.27 -5.55
CA MET A 120 4.69 15.43 -6.00
C MET A 120 4.50 14.34 -4.95
N ASP A 121 3.26 14.07 -4.57
CA ASP A 121 2.92 13.00 -3.63
C ASP A 121 2.25 11.84 -4.36
N SER A 122 2.55 10.63 -3.91
CA SER A 122 1.97 9.40 -4.40
C SER A 122 0.66 9.13 -3.66
N LEU A 123 -0.46 9.16 -4.39
CA LEU A 123 -1.71 8.67 -3.83
C LEU A 123 -1.61 7.15 -3.67
N LYS A 124 -1.80 6.65 -2.45
CA LYS A 124 -1.91 5.20 -2.17
C LYS A 124 -0.68 4.36 -2.58
N GLY A 125 0.54 4.88 -2.38
CA GLY A 125 1.78 4.27 -2.89
C GLY A 125 2.18 2.86 -2.40
N PHE A 126 1.39 2.19 -1.56
CA PHE A 126 1.64 0.80 -1.13
C PHE A 126 0.68 -0.21 -1.77
N HIS A 127 -0.30 0.25 -2.55
CA HIS A 127 -1.36 -0.58 -3.12
C HIS A 127 -1.05 -1.01 -4.55
#